data_AF-A0A846EIB4-F1
#
_entry.id   AF-A0A846EIB4-F1
#
_cell.length_a   1.000
_cell.length_b   1.000
_cell.length_c   1.000
_cell.angle_alpha   90.00
_cell.angle_beta   90.00
_cell.angle_gamma   90.00
#
_symmetry.space_group_name_H-M   'P 1'
#
loop_
_entity.id
_entity.type
_entity.pdbx_description
1 polymer ?
#
loop_
_entity_poly.entity_id
_entity_poly.type
_entity_poly.pdbx_seq_one_letter_code
_entity_poly.pdbx_strand_id
1 'polypeptide(L)'
;MSVISNLAKLQQLYETDDHEWLLTNIELLKQRQFDHLDLENLIEELEDLGNEKKNAVKSLLEQIIRHLLLLQYWTAERENNGHHWEAEILSFRYQLEDRLTTNLSNFLNQEIDNIYQRALKPTFRTSKSSIIKLHSKEIKTYRVNNSGSKI
;
A
#
# COMPACT_ATOMS: atom_id res chain seq x y z
N MET A 1 -17.28 -31.51 24.89
CA MET A 1 -17.68 -30.92 23.59
C MET A 1 -16.55 -31.18 22.60
N SER A 2 -16.87 -31.50 21.34
CA SER A 2 -15.89 -31.94 20.33
C SER A 2 -15.02 -30.76 19.87
N VAL A 3 -13.72 -30.98 19.62
CA VAL A 3 -12.81 -29.98 19.04
C VAL A 3 -13.39 -29.39 17.74
N ILE A 4 -14.01 -30.23 16.92
CA ILE A 4 -14.65 -29.85 15.65
C ILE A 4 -15.78 -28.83 15.86
N SER A 5 -16.58 -28.98 16.93
CA SER A 5 -17.65 -28.02 17.23
C SER A 5 -17.13 -26.66 17.71
N ASN A 6 -15.97 -26.63 18.36
CA ASN A 6 -15.34 -25.38 18.79
C ASN A 6 -14.71 -24.64 17.61
N LEU A 7 -14.08 -25.36 16.67
CA LEU A 7 -13.49 -24.76 15.47
C LEU A 7 -14.54 -24.12 14.58
N ALA A 8 -15.67 -24.81 14.31
CA ALA A 8 -16.75 -24.24 13.51
C ALA A 8 -17.36 -22.98 14.14
N LYS A 9 -17.45 -22.92 15.47
CA LYS A 9 -17.89 -21.73 16.19
C LYS A 9 -16.87 -20.59 16.07
N LEU A 10 -15.58 -20.92 16.13
CA LEU A 10 -14.52 -19.93 15.97
C LEU A 10 -14.54 -19.34 14.55
N GLN A 11 -14.67 -20.17 13.51
CA GLN A 11 -14.83 -19.71 12.12
C GLN A 11 -16.07 -18.81 11.95
N GLN A 12 -17.18 -19.11 12.63
CA GLN A 12 -18.33 -18.22 12.61
C GLN A 12 -18.03 -16.85 13.24
N LEU A 13 -17.23 -16.80 14.32
CA LEU A 13 -16.82 -15.54 14.93
C LEU A 13 -15.97 -14.71 13.96
N TYR A 14 -15.08 -15.32 13.18
CA TYR A 14 -14.33 -14.58 12.16
C TYR A 14 -15.22 -13.75 11.23
N GLU A 15 -16.34 -14.35 10.78
CA GLU A 15 -17.30 -13.71 9.88
C GLU A 15 -18.24 -12.69 10.55
N THR A 16 -18.41 -12.75 11.88
CA THR A 16 -19.48 -12.02 12.59
C THR A 16 -18.97 -11.04 13.64
N ASP A 17 -17.82 -11.32 14.24
CA ASP A 17 -17.12 -10.54 15.26
C ASP A 17 -15.62 -10.90 15.21
N ASP A 18 -14.95 -10.36 14.21
CA ASP A 18 -13.52 -10.52 13.94
C ASP A 18 -12.63 -10.18 15.15
N HIS A 19 -13.04 -9.17 15.92
CA HIS A 19 -12.35 -8.76 17.14
C HIS A 19 -12.41 -9.85 18.23
N GLU A 20 -13.58 -10.39 18.54
CA GLU A 20 -13.70 -11.49 19.51
C GLU A 20 -13.01 -12.78 19.02
N TRP A 21 -13.06 -13.05 17.71
CA TRP A 21 -12.30 -14.14 17.10
C TRP A 21 -10.79 -13.97 17.32
N LEU A 22 -10.25 -12.77 17.11
CA LEU A 22 -8.83 -12.48 17.31
C LEU A 22 -8.43 -12.66 18.77
N LEU A 23 -9.21 -12.11 19.71
CA LEU A 23 -8.95 -12.27 21.14
C LEU A 23 -8.97 -13.75 21.56
N THR A 24 -9.92 -14.52 21.03
CA THR A 24 -10.01 -15.96 21.29
C THR A 24 -8.78 -16.70 20.78
N ASN A 25 -8.34 -16.45 19.53
CA ASN A 25 -7.13 -17.07 18.99
C ASN A 25 -5.86 -16.68 19.77
N ILE A 26 -5.75 -15.42 20.22
CA ILE A 26 -4.66 -14.97 21.08
C ILE A 26 -4.63 -15.77 22.40
N GLU A 27 -5.79 -16.00 23.01
CA GLU A 27 -5.84 -16.77 24.26
C GLU A 27 -5.47 -18.24 24.05
N LEU A 28 -5.96 -18.87 22.98
CA LEU A 28 -5.58 -20.22 22.59
C LEU A 28 -4.05 -20.34 22.37
N LEU A 29 -3.43 -19.35 21.71
CA LEU A 29 -1.98 -19.27 21.52
C LEU A 29 -1.23 -19.18 22.85
N LYS A 30 -1.67 -18.30 23.77
CA LYS A 30 -1.06 -18.15 25.11
C LYS A 30 -1.12 -19.45 25.92
N GLN A 31 -2.24 -20.17 25.82
CA GLN A 31 -2.45 -21.45 26.48
C GLN A 31 -1.81 -22.63 25.73
N ARG A 32 -1.18 -22.39 24.58
CA ARG A 32 -0.57 -23.41 23.70
C ARG A 32 -1.56 -24.49 23.24
N GLN A 33 -2.83 -24.13 23.09
CA GLN A 33 -3.92 -25.01 22.64
C GLN A 33 -4.03 -25.01 21.11
N PHE A 34 -2.95 -25.40 20.43
CA PHE A 34 -2.85 -25.28 18.97
C PHE A 34 -3.89 -26.08 18.19
N ASP A 35 -4.38 -27.20 18.75
CA ASP A 35 -5.41 -28.05 18.13
C ASP A 35 -6.78 -27.36 17.99
N HIS A 36 -6.98 -26.22 18.64
CA HIS A 36 -8.23 -25.46 18.61
C HIS A 36 -8.14 -24.19 17.75
N LEU A 37 -6.96 -23.89 17.20
CA LEU A 37 -6.76 -22.69 16.39
C LEU A 37 -7.49 -22.81 15.06
N ASP A 38 -8.04 -21.69 14.64
CA ASP A 38 -8.54 -21.50 13.29
C ASP A 38 -7.38 -21.09 12.38
N LEU A 39 -6.49 -22.05 12.10
CA LEU A 39 -5.21 -21.80 11.43
C LEU A 39 -5.35 -21.19 10.04
N GLU A 40 -6.39 -21.54 9.30
CA GLU A 40 -6.63 -21.02 7.94
C GLU A 40 -6.87 -19.52 7.97
N ASN A 41 -7.90 -19.08 8.72
CA ASN A 41 -8.22 -17.65 8.88
C ASN A 41 -7.10 -16.89 9.60
N LEU A 42 -6.39 -17.51 10.54
CA LEU A 42 -5.25 -16.88 11.23
C LEU A 42 -4.06 -16.63 10.29
N ILE A 43 -3.79 -17.55 9.36
CA ILE A 43 -2.75 -17.35 8.35
C ILE A 43 -3.13 -16.20 7.43
N GLU A 44 -4.37 -16.19 6.93
CA GLU A 44 -4.90 -15.11 6.08
C GLU A 44 -4.76 -13.75 6.76
N GLU A 45 -5.21 -13.61 8.00
CA GLU A 45 -5.12 -12.35 8.77
C GLU A 45 -3.67 -11.87 8.94
N LEU A 46 -2.72 -12.79 9.16
CA LEU A 46 -1.30 -12.45 9.30
C LEU A 46 -0.66 -12.03 7.97
N GLU A 47 -1.06 -12.67 6.86
CA GLU A 47 -0.64 -12.28 5.52
C GLU A 47 -1.18 -10.89 5.15
N ASP A 48 -2.46 -10.65 5.45
CA ASP A 48 -3.12 -9.37 5.22
C ASP A 48 -2.51 -8.26 6.06
N LEU A 49 -2.25 -8.47 7.34
CA LEU A 49 -1.52 -7.51 8.18
C LEU A 49 -0.14 -7.15 7.59
N GLY A 50 0.56 -8.13 7.01
CA GLY A 50 1.82 -7.92 6.31
C GLY A 50 1.65 -7.06 5.05
N ASN A 51 0.60 -7.34 4.27
CA ASN A 51 0.27 -6.61 3.05
C ASN A 51 -0.21 -5.18 3.34
N GLU A 52 -0.98 -4.95 4.40
CA GLU A 52 -1.42 -3.63 4.82
C GLU A 52 -0.24 -2.70 5.14
N LYS A 53 0.77 -3.19 5.86
CA LYS A 53 1.99 -2.40 6.15
C LYS A 53 2.69 -1.97 4.87
N LYS A 54 2.83 -2.89 3.90
CA LYS A 54 3.39 -2.59 2.57
C LYS A 54 2.54 -1.58 1.80
N ASN A 55 1.23 -1.76 1.79
CA ASN A 55 0.28 -0.89 1.11
C ASN A 55 0.27 0.52 1.70
N ALA A 56 0.37 0.65 3.03
CA ALA A 56 0.44 1.94 3.72
C ALA A 56 1.67 2.76 3.27
N VAL A 57 2.87 2.18 3.33
CA VAL A 57 4.09 2.90 2.90
C VAL A 57 4.09 3.18 1.40
N LYS A 58 3.55 2.25 0.59
CA LYS A 58 3.39 2.41 -0.86
C LYS A 58 2.48 3.60 -1.19
N SER A 59 1.35 3.71 -0.51
CA SER A 59 0.38 4.79 -0.68
C SER A 59 0.97 6.15 -0.29
N LEU A 60 1.67 6.22 0.86
CA LEU A 60 2.33 7.45 1.30
C LEU A 60 3.37 7.93 0.27
N LEU A 61 4.22 7.02 -0.24
CA LEU A 61 5.19 7.38 -1.27
C LEU A 61 4.52 7.79 -2.59
N GLU A 62 3.43 7.13 -2.99
CA GLU A 62 2.63 7.53 -4.15
C GLU A 62 2.12 8.97 -4.01
N GLN A 63 1.63 9.33 -2.83
CA GLN A 63 1.13 10.69 -2.58
C GLN A 63 2.24 11.72 -2.56
N ILE A 64 3.41 11.42 -1.97
CA ILE A 64 4.57 12.32 -2.02
C ILE A 64 4.95 12.60 -3.48
N ILE A 65 5.12 11.54 -4.29
CA ILE A 65 5.48 11.67 -5.71
C ILE A 65 4.39 12.45 -6.46
N ARG A 66 3.11 12.18 -6.21
CA ARG A 66 1.99 12.90 -6.82
C ARG A 66 2.09 14.40 -6.60
N HIS A 67 2.26 14.84 -5.35
CA HIS A 67 2.31 16.27 -5.03
C HIS A 67 3.56 16.94 -5.59
N LEU A 68 4.71 16.26 -5.59
CA LEU A 68 5.91 16.74 -6.27
C LEU A 68 5.67 16.96 -7.78
N LEU A 69 4.98 16.03 -8.44
CA LEU A 69 4.60 16.16 -9.85
C LEU A 69 3.61 17.32 -10.07
N LEU A 70 2.65 17.53 -9.17
CA LEU A 70 1.73 18.67 -9.25
C LEU A 70 2.47 20.00 -9.13
N LEU A 71 3.38 20.13 -8.15
CA LEU A 71 4.21 21.32 -7.98
C LEU A 71 5.10 21.59 -9.21
N GLN A 72 5.65 20.54 -9.81
CA GLN A 72 6.53 20.67 -10.97
C GLN A 72 5.79 21.04 -12.26
N TYR A 73 4.61 20.45 -12.50
CA TYR A 73 3.97 20.51 -13.82
C TYR A 73 2.63 21.24 -13.86
N TRP A 74 1.99 21.52 -12.72
CA TRP A 74 0.73 22.26 -12.65
C TRP A 74 0.96 23.71 -12.22
N THR A 75 1.79 24.42 -12.99
CA THR A 75 2.19 25.80 -12.70
C THR A 75 1.01 26.76 -12.57
N ALA A 76 -0.06 26.56 -13.35
CA ALA A 76 -1.25 27.41 -13.31
C ALA A 76 -1.99 27.40 -11.97
N GLU A 77 -1.92 26.30 -11.21
CA GLU A 77 -2.64 26.15 -9.94
C GLU A 77 -1.71 26.29 -8.72
N ARG A 78 -0.40 26.36 -8.98
CA ARG A 78 0.64 26.40 -7.96
C ARG A 78 0.52 27.62 -7.04
N GLU A 79 0.09 28.76 -7.54
CA GLU A 79 -0.07 29.98 -6.72
C GLU A 79 -1.14 29.79 -5.63
N ASN A 80 -2.24 29.11 -5.95
CA ASN A 80 -3.33 28.89 -5.00
C ASN A 80 -3.11 27.66 -4.11
N ASN A 81 -2.52 26.60 -4.66
CA ASN A 81 -2.48 25.27 -4.00
C ASN A 81 -1.08 24.80 -3.62
N GLY A 82 -0.01 25.49 -4.04
CA GLY A 82 1.36 25.04 -3.84
C GLY A 82 1.73 24.88 -2.36
N HIS A 83 1.38 25.85 -1.52
CA HIS A 83 1.63 25.77 -0.08
C HIS A 83 0.92 24.60 0.59
N HIS A 84 -0.30 24.28 0.14
CA HIS A 84 -1.04 23.13 0.66
C HIS A 84 -0.34 21.82 0.27
N TRP A 85 0.04 21.66 -0.99
CA TRP A 85 0.76 20.46 -1.46
C TRP A 85 2.12 20.30 -0.78
N GLU A 86 2.84 21.38 -0.52
CA GLU A 86 4.10 21.34 0.24
C GLU A 86 3.88 20.86 1.69
N ALA A 87 2.82 21.34 2.36
CA ALA A 87 2.45 20.89 3.69
C ALA A 87 2.04 19.40 3.71
N GLU A 88 1.29 18.94 2.70
CA GLU A 88 0.92 17.53 2.54
C GLU A 88 2.14 16.64 2.31
N ILE A 89 3.10 17.06 1.49
CA ILE A 89 4.37 16.34 1.30
C ILE A 89 5.08 16.15 2.63
N LEU A 90 5.19 17.21 3.45
CA LEU A 90 5.83 17.10 4.77
C LEU A 90 5.08 16.12 5.67
N SER A 91 3.75 16.20 5.73
CA SER A 91 2.94 15.28 6.53
C SER A 91 3.12 13.82 6.10
N PHE A 92 3.07 13.53 4.79
CA PHE A 92 3.26 12.19 4.28
C PHE A 92 4.68 11.67 4.51
N ARG A 93 5.69 12.54 4.46
CA ARG A 93 7.08 12.18 4.77
C ARG A 93 7.24 11.76 6.22
N TYR A 94 6.70 12.52 7.17
CA TYR A 94 6.73 12.13 8.59
C TYR A 94 6.02 10.79 8.82
N GLN A 95 4.82 10.62 8.27
CA GLN A 95 4.09 9.35 8.38
C GLN A 95 4.83 8.17 7.73
N LEU A 96 5.56 8.42 6.64
CA LEU A 96 6.35 7.40 5.97
C LEU A 96 7.57 7.03 6.82
N GLU A 97 8.31 8.02 7.32
CA GLU A 97 9.47 7.85 8.19
C GLU A 97 9.12 7.05 9.46
N ASP A 98 7.99 7.35 10.10
CA ASP A 98 7.50 6.63 11.29
C ASP A 98 7.19 5.14 11.03
N ARG A 99 6.86 4.79 9.77
CA ARG A 99 6.47 3.43 9.37
C ARG A 99 7.61 2.65 8.73
N LEU A 100 8.70 3.30 8.35
CA LEU A 100 9.76 2.67 7.59
C LEU A 100 10.59 1.70 8.44
N THR A 101 10.89 0.56 7.83
CA THR A 101 11.88 -0.41 8.29
C THR A 101 12.79 -0.76 7.12
N THR A 102 13.92 -1.43 7.37
CA THR A 102 14.83 -1.88 6.29
C THR A 102 14.09 -2.71 5.23
N ASN A 103 13.20 -3.62 5.65
CA ASN A 103 12.44 -4.46 4.74
C ASN A 103 11.43 -3.66 3.91
N LEU A 104 10.72 -2.71 4.52
CA LEU A 104 9.76 -1.86 3.81
C LEU A 104 10.46 -0.88 2.86
N SER A 105 11.65 -0.38 3.22
CA SER A 105 12.47 0.44 2.32
C SER A 105 12.90 -0.35 1.08
N ASN A 106 13.39 -1.58 1.25
CA ASN A 106 13.74 -2.46 0.14
C ASN A 106 12.54 -2.75 -0.77
N PHE A 107 11.37 -3.00 -0.18
CA PHE A 107 10.12 -3.18 -0.92
C PHE A 107 9.75 -1.93 -1.74
N LEU A 108 9.82 -0.73 -1.16
CA LEU A 108 9.55 0.51 -1.90
C LEU A 108 10.52 0.73 -3.05
N ASN A 109 11.81 0.40 -2.87
CA ASN A 109 12.81 0.50 -3.93
C ASN A 109 12.50 -0.45 -5.10
N GLN A 110 11.99 -1.65 -4.82
CA GLN A 110 11.57 -2.60 -5.86
C GLN A 110 10.31 -2.12 -6.60
N GLU A 111 9.40 -1.45 -5.90
CA GLU A 111 8.11 -1.01 -6.44
C GLU A 111 8.11 0.43 -6.99
N ILE A 112 9.23 1.15 -6.91
CA ILE A 112 9.30 2.59 -7.17
C ILE A 112 8.75 2.98 -8.54
N ASP A 113 9.05 2.19 -9.58
CA ASP A 113 8.54 2.41 -10.93
C ASP A 113 7.01 2.30 -11.00
N ASN A 114 6.44 1.30 -10.34
CA ASN A 114 4.99 1.11 -10.28
C ASN A 114 4.31 2.26 -9.55
N ILE A 115 4.88 2.66 -8.41
CA ILE A 115 4.41 3.76 -7.58
C ILE A 115 4.42 5.06 -8.39
N TYR A 116 5.53 5.35 -9.08
CA TYR A 116 5.66 6.51 -9.93
C TYR A 116 4.60 6.53 -11.05
N GLN A 117 4.36 5.40 -11.74
CA GLN A 117 3.32 5.31 -12.77
C GLN A 117 1.91 5.53 -12.23
N ARG A 118 1.63 5.10 -10.99
CA ARG A 118 0.34 5.33 -10.33
C ARG A 118 0.16 6.79 -9.91
N ALA A 119 1.20 7.39 -9.35
CA ALA A 119 1.24 8.81 -9.00
C ALA A 119 0.99 9.69 -10.23
N LEU A 120 1.57 9.30 -11.36
CA LEU A 120 1.41 9.95 -12.65
C LEU A 120 -0.06 10.00 -13.12
N LYS A 121 -0.80 8.87 -13.14
CA LYS A 121 -2.12 8.77 -13.79
C LYS A 121 -3.12 9.93 -13.52
N PRO A 122 -3.38 10.34 -12.27
CA PRO A 122 -4.27 11.47 -12.00
C PRO A 122 -3.74 12.84 -12.43
N THR A 123 -2.42 13.09 -12.37
CA THR A 123 -1.86 14.41 -12.73
C THR A 123 -2.07 14.77 -14.20
N PHE A 124 -2.22 13.77 -15.09
CA PHE A 124 -2.61 13.97 -16.49
C PHE A 124 -4.04 14.43 -16.70
N ARG A 125 -4.97 14.06 -15.80
CA ARG A 125 -6.38 14.41 -15.93
C ARG A 125 -6.60 15.86 -15.52
N THR A 126 -5.89 16.30 -14.48
CA THR A 126 -5.98 17.67 -13.94
C THR A 126 -5.09 18.66 -14.69
N SER A 127 -3.91 18.26 -15.16
CA SER A 127 -3.04 19.14 -15.95
C SER A 127 -3.32 19.00 -17.45
N LYS A 128 -3.83 20.06 -18.09
CA LYS A 128 -3.96 20.17 -19.55
C LYS A 128 -2.59 20.32 -20.27
N SER A 129 -1.46 20.18 -19.56
CA SER A 129 -0.12 20.43 -20.11
C SER A 129 0.32 19.32 -21.09
N SER A 130 0.69 19.72 -22.31
CA SER A 130 1.20 18.85 -23.38
C SER A 130 2.50 18.12 -23.01
N ILE A 131 3.27 18.64 -22.04
CA ILE A 131 4.58 18.11 -21.63
C ILE A 131 4.44 16.79 -20.86
N ILE A 132 3.45 16.69 -19.96
CA ILE A 132 3.23 15.46 -19.18
C ILE A 132 2.84 14.31 -20.13
N LYS A 133 1.97 14.58 -21.13
CA LYS A 133 1.56 13.62 -22.17
C LYS A 133 2.75 13.02 -22.93
N LEU A 134 3.78 13.81 -23.25
CA LEU A 134 4.97 13.36 -23.97
C LEU A 134 5.81 12.37 -23.14
N HIS A 135 6.10 12.68 -21.88
CA HIS A 135 6.85 11.77 -21.01
C HIS A 135 6.13 10.45 -20.74
N SER A 136 4.79 10.44 -20.66
CA SER A 136 4.05 9.17 -20.58
C SER A 136 4.20 8.29 -21.81
N LYS A 137 4.32 8.91 -22.98
CA LYS A 137 4.50 8.22 -24.26
C LYS A 137 5.90 7.61 -24.29
N GLU A 138 6.92 8.38 -23.89
CA GLU A 138 8.31 7.96 -23.80
C GLU A 138 8.51 6.79 -22.83
N ILE A 139 7.92 6.85 -21.63
CA ILE A 139 8.03 5.75 -20.64
C ILE A 139 7.29 4.49 -21.12
N LYS A 140 6.13 4.63 -21.77
CA LYS A 140 5.44 3.49 -22.38
C LYS A 140 6.26 2.87 -23.51
N THR A 141 6.88 3.66 -24.38
CA THR A 141 7.79 3.15 -25.42
C THR A 141 9.03 2.49 -24.84
N TYR A 142 9.58 2.99 -23.73
CA TYR A 142 10.72 2.36 -23.05
C TYR A 142 10.35 0.98 -22.48
N ARG A 143 9.14 0.82 -21.94
CA ARG A 143 8.66 -0.46 -21.40
C ARG A 143 8.38 -1.52 -22.48
N VAL A 144 7.93 -1.10 -23.68
CA VAL A 144 7.73 -2.02 -24.82
C VAL A 144 9.07 -2.50 -25.38
N ASN A 145 10.10 -1.65 -25.39
CA ASN A 145 11.40 -2.03 -25.95
C ASN A 145 12.25 -2.89 -24.99
N ASN A 146 11.98 -2.84 -23.68
CA ASN A 146 12.76 -3.60 -22.68
C ASN A 146 12.09 -4.91 -22.22
N SER A 147 10.93 -5.27 -22.79
CA SER A 147 10.29 -6.58 -22.60
C SER A 147 10.68 -7.60 -23.67
N GLY A 148 11.55 -7.23 -24.62
CA GLY A 148 12.06 -8.08 -25.69
C GLY A 148 13.48 -8.62 -25.50
N SER A 149 14.15 -8.39 -24.37
CA SER A 149 15.51 -8.90 -24.12
C SER A 149 15.54 -9.90 -22.98
N LYS A 150 15.03 -11.10 -23.27
CA LYS A 150 15.48 -12.34 -22.63
C LYS A 150 15.88 -13.29 -23.75
N ILE A 151 17.18 -13.32 -24.03
CA ILE A 151 17.88 -14.47 -24.58
C ILE A 151 18.93 -14.84 -23.55
#